data_AF-A0A1L7W0E2-F1
#
_entry.id   AF-A0A1L7W0E2-F1
#
_cell.length_a   1.000
_cell.length_b   1.000
_cell.length_c   1.000
_cell.angle_alpha   90.00
_cell.angle_beta   90.00
_cell.angle_gamma   90.00
#
_symmetry.space_group_name_H-M   'P 1'
#
loop_
_entity.id
_entity.type
_entity.pdbx_description
1 polymer ?
#
loop_
_entity_poly.entity_id
_entity_poly.type
_entity_poly.pdbx_seq_one_letter_code
_entity_poly.pdbx_strand_id
1 'polypeptide(L)'
;MDHADEYSFVGVVSVWCVLLLTFAATLVFVPKDGTLLRVGAIIALACLQCAFYAAVADTSITPAQKSNICLLSWGFFMNSTEQILISQIHTADLLTKREKDGHDYVGTTTLLFRGTCMYFNLRRVGVRGEISMKSRKTITRARLLCAKVAEVLVMYLIMDAALSAPPPENHLITREKQTLFKLSNLSPEDLAFRLFGTLGYWLVTYVCNRLNHACAAVVSLSIGLSQPEDWPHLNGSISACYTVRGFWGKFWHQLYRKTFTGLGDFVPDRLLCLRRGTLLSRYTRLFLTFLASGLLHHCIGHLYSFAADETFASEWFYVLQAVGIAFEDAVQAMTTHVHIPISVRRVVGYVWVLMFLSWSTPICSYPSMRVGDIGQMVPFSLVDRFVQS
;
A
#
# COMPACT_ATOMS: atom_id res chain seq x y z
N MET A 1 15.27 -6.83 27.63
CA MET A 1 14.37 -5.75 27.22
C MET A 1 14.43 -4.73 28.34
N ASP A 2 15.10 -3.61 28.09
CA ASP A 2 15.29 -2.55 29.08
C ASP A 2 13.96 -1.83 29.34
N HIS A 3 13.77 -1.29 30.55
CA HIS A 3 12.56 -0.56 30.92
C HIS A 3 12.20 0.56 29.92
N ALA A 4 13.20 1.17 29.27
CA ALA A 4 12.99 2.19 28.24
C ALA A 4 12.19 1.68 27.02
N ASP A 5 12.43 0.44 26.59
CA ASP A 5 11.69 -0.16 25.47
C ASP A 5 10.24 -0.43 25.83
N GLU A 6 9.98 -0.87 27.06
CA GLU A 6 8.63 -1.14 27.55
C GLU A 6 7.76 0.14 27.52
N TYR A 7 8.31 1.27 27.99
CA TYR A 7 7.61 2.56 27.91
C TYR A 7 7.36 3.00 26.46
N SER A 8 8.30 2.75 25.55
CA SER A 8 8.16 3.08 24.13
C SER A 8 6.99 2.31 23.49
N PHE A 9 6.90 0.99 23.72
CA PHE A 9 5.78 0.18 23.21
C PHE A 9 4.43 0.55 23.81
N VAL A 10 4.36 0.84 25.12
CA VAL A 10 3.14 1.33 25.76
C VAL A 10 2.68 2.64 25.12
N GLY A 11 3.62 3.54 24.81
CA GLY A 11 3.36 4.78 24.07
C GLY A 11 2.76 4.51 22.68
N VAL A 12 3.39 3.63 21.91
CA VAL A 12 2.90 3.23 20.56
C VAL A 12 1.46 2.70 20.62
N VAL A 13 1.18 1.76 21.53
CA VAL A 13 -0.16 1.15 21.66
C VAL A 13 -1.19 2.19 22.12
N SER A 14 -0.83 3.06 23.06
CA SER A 14 -1.71 4.11 23.57
C SER A 14 -2.11 5.10 22.49
N VAL A 15 -1.13 5.62 21.73
CA VAL A 15 -1.40 6.56 20.62
C VAL A 15 -2.26 5.88 19.56
N TRP A 16 -2.00 4.61 19.23
CA TRP A 16 -2.80 3.86 18.27
C TRP A 16 -4.26 3.71 18.71
N CYS A 17 -4.51 3.41 19.98
CA CYS A 17 -5.87 3.30 20.53
C CYS A 17 -6.62 4.64 20.44
N VAL A 18 -5.95 5.76 20.76
CA VAL A 18 -6.53 7.10 20.63
C VAL A 18 -6.83 7.44 19.18
N LEU A 19 -5.96 7.05 18.25
CA LEU A 19 -6.17 7.22 16.81
C LEU A 19 -7.44 6.48 16.35
N LEU A 20 -7.56 5.20 16.69
CA LEU A 20 -8.73 4.38 16.35
C LEU A 20 -10.02 4.94 16.93
N LEU A 21 -9.99 5.39 18.19
CA LEU A 21 -11.15 5.98 18.86
C LEU A 21 -11.54 7.31 18.21
N THR A 22 -10.56 8.18 17.91
CA THR A 22 -10.80 9.47 17.25
C THR A 22 -11.43 9.27 15.87
N PHE A 23 -10.91 8.31 15.09
CA PHE A 23 -11.48 7.95 13.80
C PHE A 23 -12.93 7.45 13.93
N ALA A 24 -13.17 6.47 14.82
CA ALA A 24 -14.50 5.90 15.03
C ALA A 24 -15.50 6.95 15.53
N ALA A 25 -15.12 7.77 16.51
CA ALA A 25 -15.93 8.86 17.03
C ALA A 25 -16.27 9.89 15.94
N THR A 26 -15.34 10.18 15.04
CA THR A 26 -15.60 11.07 13.90
C THR A 26 -16.70 10.49 13.00
N LEU A 27 -16.63 9.20 12.67
CA LEU A 27 -17.66 8.57 11.84
C LEU A 27 -19.05 8.54 12.52
N VAL A 28 -19.09 8.36 13.84
CA VAL A 28 -20.33 8.17 14.61
C VAL A 28 -21.01 9.49 14.99
N PHE A 29 -20.23 10.53 15.33
CA PHE A 29 -20.77 11.76 15.90
C PHE A 29 -20.66 12.98 14.98
N VAL A 30 -19.81 12.95 13.95
CA VAL A 30 -19.66 14.10 13.04
C VAL A 30 -20.55 13.90 11.81
N PRO A 31 -21.56 14.77 11.60
CA PRO A 31 -22.50 14.62 10.51
C PRO A 31 -21.81 14.83 9.15
N LYS A 32 -22.45 14.36 8.08
CA LYS A 32 -21.87 14.35 6.73
C LYS A 32 -21.56 15.75 6.19
N ASP A 33 -22.41 16.71 6.54
CA ASP A 33 -22.35 18.13 6.15
C ASP A 33 -21.42 18.98 7.05
N GLY A 34 -21.01 18.46 8.20
CA GLY A 34 -20.10 19.10 9.16
C GLY A 34 -18.65 19.21 8.68
N THR A 35 -18.40 19.90 7.56
CA THR A 35 -17.10 19.96 6.88
C THR A 35 -15.97 20.47 7.79
N LEU A 36 -16.21 21.53 8.57
CA LEU A 36 -15.21 22.08 9.49
C LEU A 36 -14.79 21.07 10.57
N LEU A 37 -15.76 20.37 11.16
CA LEU A 37 -15.50 19.33 12.17
C LEU A 37 -14.74 18.15 11.56
N ARG A 38 -15.08 17.75 10.33
CA ARG A 38 -14.36 16.70 9.59
C ARG A 38 -12.92 17.08 9.28
N VAL A 39 -12.67 18.32 8.88
CA VAL A 39 -11.31 18.84 8.68
C VAL A 39 -10.54 18.86 9.99
N GLY A 40 -11.16 19.36 11.07
CA GLY A 40 -10.56 19.34 12.41
C GLY A 40 -10.20 17.93 12.89
N ALA A 41 -11.07 16.94 12.65
CA ALA A 41 -10.81 15.55 12.96
C ALA A 41 -9.61 14.98 12.16
N ILE A 42 -9.45 15.35 10.89
CA ILE A 42 -8.28 14.94 10.10
C ILE A 42 -7.00 15.60 10.61
N ILE A 43 -7.03 16.88 11.02
CA ILE A 43 -5.88 17.53 11.63
C ILE A 43 -5.48 16.80 12.93
N ALA A 44 -6.46 16.47 13.78
CA ALA A 44 -6.21 15.70 14.99
C ALA A 44 -5.61 14.31 14.68
N LEU A 45 -6.17 13.59 13.69
CA LEU A 45 -5.64 12.30 13.25
C LEU A 45 -4.24 12.42 12.64
N ALA A 46 -3.91 13.53 11.97
CA ALA A 46 -2.59 13.79 11.42
C ALA A 46 -1.57 13.99 12.55
N CYS A 47 -1.92 14.79 13.57
CA CYS A 47 -1.08 14.95 14.76
C CYS A 47 -0.85 13.62 15.49
N LEU A 48 -1.90 12.82 15.67
CA LEU A 48 -1.80 11.48 16.26
C LEU A 48 -0.94 10.53 15.40
N GLN A 49 -1.05 10.59 14.08
CA GLN A 49 -0.22 9.81 13.17
C GLN A 49 1.26 10.22 13.26
N CYS A 50 1.56 11.52 13.37
CA CYS A 50 2.92 12.00 13.62
C CYS A 50 3.46 11.54 14.98
N ALA A 51 2.64 11.60 16.03
CA ALA A 51 3.01 11.09 17.35
C ALA A 51 3.24 9.57 17.34
N PHE A 52 2.40 8.81 16.62
CA PHE A 52 2.57 7.37 16.44
C PHE A 52 3.87 7.06 15.71
N TYR A 53 4.16 7.80 14.63
CA TYR A 53 5.41 7.65 13.89
C TYR A 53 6.64 7.92 14.75
N ALA A 54 6.64 9.01 15.54
CA ALA A 54 7.74 9.31 16.47
C ALA A 54 7.90 8.21 17.53
N ALA A 55 6.80 7.75 18.12
CA ALA A 55 6.84 6.67 19.11
C ALA A 55 7.42 5.37 18.52
N VAL A 56 7.07 5.01 17.28
CA VAL A 56 7.66 3.83 16.61
C VAL A 56 9.14 4.06 16.29
N ALA A 57 9.51 5.27 15.85
CA ALA A 57 10.90 5.61 15.56
C ALA A 57 11.81 5.47 16.79
N ASP A 58 11.29 5.74 17.99
CA ASP A 58 12.00 5.65 19.27
C ASP A 58 12.10 4.22 19.85
N THR A 59 11.47 3.22 19.23
CA THR A 59 11.59 1.81 19.67
C THR A 59 12.95 1.20 19.31
N SER A 60 13.35 0.12 19.98
CA SER A 60 14.56 -0.65 19.64
C SER A 60 14.41 -1.64 18.48
N ILE A 61 13.23 -1.74 17.87
CA ILE A 61 12.99 -2.67 16.76
C ILE A 61 13.80 -2.30 15.51
N THR A 62 13.97 -3.24 14.60
CA THR A 62 14.82 -3.03 13.41
C THR A 62 14.26 -1.93 12.50
N PRO A 63 15.12 -1.22 11.73
CA PRO A 63 14.65 -0.29 10.70
C PRO A 63 13.64 -0.93 9.74
N ALA A 64 13.83 -2.20 9.35
CA ALA A 64 12.89 -2.94 8.53
C ALA A 64 11.50 -3.07 9.18
N GLN A 65 11.44 -3.39 10.48
CA GLN A 65 10.19 -3.47 11.23
C GLN A 65 9.52 -2.10 11.39
N LYS A 66 10.29 -1.04 11.72
CA LYS A 66 9.80 0.34 11.78
C LYS A 66 9.16 0.75 10.45
N SER A 67 9.87 0.53 9.34
CA SER A 67 9.40 0.85 7.99
C SER A 67 8.08 0.17 7.65
N ASN A 68 7.94 -1.12 7.95
CA ASN A 68 6.70 -1.86 7.70
C ASN A 68 5.52 -1.33 8.53
N ILE A 69 5.71 -1.10 9.84
CA ILE A 69 4.68 -0.59 10.73
C ILE A 69 4.25 0.82 10.30
N CYS A 70 5.22 1.70 10.03
CA CYS A 70 4.96 3.07 9.61
C CYS A 70 4.23 3.10 8.26
N LEU A 71 4.65 2.32 7.27
CA LEU A 71 4.00 2.29 5.95
C LEU A 71 2.53 1.83 6.04
N LEU A 72 2.25 0.79 6.84
CA LEU A 72 0.88 0.35 7.10
C LEU A 72 0.06 1.44 7.79
N SER A 73 0.60 2.05 8.85
CA SER A 73 -0.08 3.10 9.63
C SER A 73 -0.42 4.33 8.79
N TRP A 74 0.53 4.82 7.98
CA TRP A 74 0.30 5.92 7.06
C TRP A 74 -0.74 5.56 5.99
N GLY A 75 -0.76 4.30 5.53
CA GLY A 75 -1.79 3.82 4.62
C GLY A 75 -3.19 3.87 5.25
N PHE A 76 -3.30 3.50 6.53
CA PHE A 76 -4.56 3.61 7.26
C PHE A 76 -4.97 5.07 7.53
N PHE A 77 -4.02 5.96 7.83
CA PHE A 77 -4.27 7.40 7.94
C PHE A 77 -4.80 7.98 6.63
N MET A 78 -4.11 7.74 5.51
CA MET A 78 -4.54 8.21 4.18
C MET A 78 -5.93 7.68 3.82
N ASN A 79 -6.21 6.41 4.17
CA ASN A 79 -7.51 5.81 4.01
C ASN A 79 -8.58 6.52 4.88
N SER A 80 -8.24 6.89 6.11
CA SER A 80 -9.13 7.62 7.02
C SER A 80 -9.45 9.01 6.48
N THR A 81 -8.46 9.72 5.93
CA THR A 81 -8.64 11.00 5.24
C THR A 81 -9.62 10.88 4.07
N GLU A 82 -9.47 9.85 3.24
CA GLU A 82 -10.41 9.60 2.13
C GLU A 82 -11.83 9.32 2.64
N GLN A 83 -11.98 8.49 3.69
CA GLN A 83 -13.29 8.18 4.27
C GLN A 83 -13.99 9.42 4.84
N ILE A 84 -13.27 10.23 5.59
CA ILE A 84 -13.86 11.35 6.33
C ILE A 84 -14.14 12.54 5.40
N LEU A 85 -13.21 12.90 4.51
CA LEU A 85 -13.32 14.11 3.69
C LEU A 85 -13.92 13.88 2.31
N ILE A 86 -13.63 12.76 1.66
CA ILE A 86 -13.99 12.54 0.25
C ILE A 86 -15.23 11.66 0.15
N SER A 87 -15.16 10.43 0.66
CA SER A 87 -16.30 9.52 0.68
C SER A 87 -17.37 9.94 1.69
N GLN A 88 -17.01 10.81 2.64
CA GLN A 88 -17.87 11.32 3.71
C GLN A 88 -18.69 10.22 4.39
N ILE A 89 -17.97 9.17 4.82
CA ILE A 89 -18.54 8.08 5.61
C ILE A 89 -19.03 8.67 6.94
N HIS A 90 -20.18 8.19 7.39
CA HIS A 90 -20.84 8.64 8.61
C HIS A 90 -21.68 7.51 9.22
N THR A 91 -22.35 7.77 10.34
CA THR A 91 -23.09 6.81 11.16
C THR A 91 -24.04 5.92 10.34
N ALA A 92 -24.77 6.49 9.37
CA ALA A 92 -25.68 5.69 8.55
C ALA A 92 -24.96 4.67 7.67
N ASP A 93 -23.70 4.89 7.30
CA ASP A 93 -22.92 3.90 6.54
C ASP A 93 -22.49 2.70 7.42
N LEU A 94 -22.57 2.82 8.76
CA LEU A 94 -22.25 1.76 9.73
C LEU A 94 -23.45 0.87 10.10
N LEU A 95 -24.66 1.27 9.67
CA LEU A 95 -25.89 0.55 9.92
C LEU A 95 -26.15 -0.48 8.82
N THR A 96 -26.62 -1.66 9.23
CA THR A 96 -27.18 -2.67 8.35
C THR A 96 -28.49 -2.20 7.73
N LYS A 97 -28.99 -2.91 6.72
CA LYS A 97 -30.25 -2.55 6.06
C LYS A 97 -31.44 -2.56 7.04
N ARG A 98 -31.55 -3.58 7.90
CA ARG A 98 -32.64 -3.68 8.89
C ARG A 98 -32.63 -2.55 9.92
N GLU A 99 -31.44 -2.17 10.38
CA GLU A 99 -31.27 -1.07 11.35
C GLU A 99 -31.60 0.30 10.73
N LYS A 100 -31.36 0.48 9.42
CA LYS A 100 -31.79 1.69 8.69
C LYS A 100 -33.29 1.79 8.53
N ASP A 101 -33.94 0.65 8.33
CA ASP A 101 -35.39 0.56 8.14
C ASP A 101 -36.16 0.76 9.48
N GLY A 102 -35.45 1.05 10.58
CA GLY A 102 -36.03 1.45 11.87
C GLY A 102 -36.47 0.31 12.76
N HIS A 103 -36.10 -0.93 12.43
CA HIS A 103 -36.54 -2.12 13.18
C HIS A 103 -35.72 -2.39 14.45
N ASP A 104 -34.46 -1.95 14.50
CA ASP A 104 -33.54 -2.26 15.60
C ASP A 104 -32.78 -1.00 16.06
N TYR A 105 -32.82 -0.69 17.36
CA TYR A 105 -31.98 0.35 17.96
C TYR A 105 -30.53 -0.15 18.11
N VAL A 106 -29.56 0.66 17.67
CA VAL A 106 -28.13 0.33 17.75
C VAL A 106 -27.46 1.24 18.78
N GLY A 107 -26.90 0.65 19.83
CA GLY A 107 -26.18 1.38 20.86
C GLY A 107 -24.87 2.02 20.36
N THR A 108 -24.47 3.12 21.00
CA THR A 108 -23.25 3.88 20.67
C THR A 108 -21.99 3.01 20.69
N THR A 109 -21.86 2.09 21.64
CA THR A 109 -20.70 1.19 21.73
C THR A 109 -20.57 0.30 20.49
N THR A 110 -21.69 -0.22 19.97
CA THR A 110 -21.71 -1.02 18.74
C THR A 110 -21.33 -0.17 17.54
N LEU A 111 -21.81 1.07 17.46
CA LEU A 111 -21.46 2.01 16.39
C LEU A 111 -19.97 2.37 16.42
N LEU A 112 -19.40 2.63 17.60
CA LEU A 112 -17.97 2.90 17.77
C LEU A 112 -17.14 1.69 17.35
N PHE A 113 -17.52 0.48 17.77
CA PHE A 113 -16.85 -0.75 17.36
C PHE A 113 -16.87 -0.95 15.83
N ARG A 114 -18.03 -0.75 15.19
CA ARG A 114 -18.14 -0.81 13.72
C ARG A 114 -17.34 0.30 13.04
N GLY A 115 -17.28 1.49 13.64
CA GLY A 115 -16.45 2.60 13.22
C GLY A 115 -14.96 2.24 13.27
N THR A 116 -14.49 1.58 14.32
CA THR A 116 -13.12 1.08 14.41
C THR A 116 -12.85 0.01 13.35
N CYS A 117 -13.78 -0.91 13.08
CA CYS A 117 -13.64 -1.88 12.00
C CYS A 117 -13.48 -1.22 10.62
N MET A 118 -14.14 -0.07 10.40
CA MET A 118 -13.99 0.71 9.16
C MET A 118 -12.59 1.29 8.94
N TYR A 119 -11.80 1.44 10.00
CA TYR A 119 -10.40 1.86 9.89
C TYR A 119 -9.58 0.82 9.10
N PHE A 120 -9.84 -0.46 9.36
CA PHE A 120 -9.18 -1.60 8.73
C PHE A 120 -9.86 -2.05 7.42
N ASN A 121 -11.10 -1.60 7.14
CA ASN A 121 -11.84 -1.92 5.93
C ASN A 121 -11.39 -1.08 4.71
N LEU A 122 -10.13 -1.27 4.31
CA LEU A 122 -9.47 -0.55 3.21
C LEU A 122 -10.18 -0.75 1.85
N ARG A 123 -10.88 -1.88 1.68
CA ARG A 123 -11.63 -2.20 0.46
C ARG A 123 -13.10 -1.82 0.45
N ARG A 124 -13.59 -1.22 1.54
CA ARG A 124 -15.00 -0.83 1.72
C ARG A 124 -15.97 -2.00 1.57
N VAL A 125 -15.58 -3.19 2.02
CA VAL A 125 -16.43 -4.40 2.00
C VAL A 125 -17.72 -4.10 2.76
N GLY A 126 -18.88 -4.32 2.13
CA GLY A 126 -20.19 -4.11 2.73
C GLY A 126 -20.62 -2.65 2.88
N VAL A 127 -19.82 -1.69 2.36
CA VAL A 127 -20.08 -0.25 2.49
C VAL A 127 -20.08 0.42 1.11
N ARG A 128 -20.65 1.63 1.02
CA ARG A 128 -20.66 2.44 -0.21
C ARG A 128 -19.25 2.55 -0.78
N GLY A 129 -19.11 2.22 -2.07
CA GLY A 129 -17.84 2.31 -2.78
C GLY A 129 -16.95 1.07 -2.66
N GLU A 130 -17.52 -0.08 -2.29
CA GLU A 130 -16.86 -1.38 -2.30
C GLU A 130 -16.11 -1.65 -3.61
N ILE A 131 -14.83 -2.04 -3.49
CA ILE A 131 -14.04 -2.49 -4.63
C ILE A 131 -14.39 -3.96 -4.94
N SER A 132 -15.29 -4.12 -5.91
CA SER A 132 -15.85 -5.41 -6.35
C SER A 132 -14.80 -6.48 -6.60
N MET A 133 -15.09 -7.69 -6.10
CA MET A 133 -14.45 -8.92 -6.54
C MET A 133 -15.36 -9.67 -7.50
N LYS A 134 -14.85 -10.07 -8.65
CA LYS A 134 -15.60 -10.85 -9.65
C LYS A 134 -16.03 -12.25 -9.16
N SER A 135 -15.63 -12.69 -7.96
CA SER A 135 -16.03 -13.99 -7.37
C SER A 135 -15.80 -14.01 -5.86
N ARG A 136 -16.82 -13.74 -5.05
CA ARG A 136 -16.84 -14.15 -3.63
C ARG A 136 -17.19 -15.64 -3.59
N LYS A 137 -16.20 -16.51 -3.44
CA LYS A 137 -16.48 -17.92 -3.15
C LYS A 137 -16.87 -18.02 -1.68
N THR A 138 -18.02 -18.60 -1.39
CA THR A 138 -18.41 -18.92 -0.02
C THR A 138 -17.41 -19.95 0.53
N ILE A 139 -16.60 -19.53 1.50
CA ILE A 139 -15.58 -20.36 2.13
C ILE A 139 -15.83 -20.36 3.63
N THR A 140 -15.72 -21.52 4.27
CA THR A 140 -15.89 -21.60 5.73
C THR A 140 -14.72 -20.90 6.44
N ARG A 141 -15.01 -20.31 7.61
CA ARG A 141 -14.01 -19.66 8.45
C ARG A 141 -12.80 -20.56 8.74
N ALA A 142 -13.03 -21.83 9.08
CA ALA A 142 -11.96 -22.79 9.32
C ALA A 142 -11.07 -23.01 8.09
N ARG A 143 -11.67 -23.21 6.91
CA ARG A 143 -10.91 -23.44 5.67
C ARG A 143 -10.10 -22.21 5.26
N LEU A 144 -10.69 -21.02 5.37
CA LEU A 144 -9.96 -19.79 5.09
C LEU A 144 -8.82 -19.58 6.09
N LEU A 145 -9.07 -19.82 7.39
CA LEU A 145 -8.05 -19.70 8.43
C LEU A 145 -6.88 -20.64 8.17
N CYS A 146 -7.11 -21.92 7.87
CA CYS A 146 -6.05 -22.87 7.50
C CYS A 146 -5.25 -22.39 6.28
N ALA A 147 -5.95 -21.92 5.23
CA ALA A 147 -5.29 -21.39 4.04
C ALA A 147 -4.42 -20.15 4.35
N LYS A 148 -4.88 -19.27 5.25
CA LYS A 148 -4.14 -18.07 5.66
C LYS A 148 -2.96 -18.39 6.57
N VAL A 149 -3.08 -19.35 7.47
CA VAL A 149 -1.94 -19.85 8.27
C VAL A 149 -0.87 -20.45 7.36
N ALA A 150 -1.25 -21.30 6.40
CA ALA A 150 -0.31 -21.85 5.42
C ALA A 150 0.35 -20.74 4.59
N GLU A 151 -0.42 -19.73 4.16
CA GLU A 151 0.09 -18.57 3.44
C GLU A 151 1.10 -17.78 4.30
N VAL A 152 0.82 -17.54 5.59
CA VAL A 152 1.78 -16.90 6.51
C VAL A 152 3.07 -17.69 6.58
N LEU A 153 3.02 -19.01 6.80
CA LEU A 153 4.21 -19.85 6.91
C LEU A 153 5.08 -19.79 5.64
N VAL A 154 4.47 -19.93 4.46
CA VAL A 154 5.20 -19.90 3.19
C VAL A 154 5.78 -18.51 2.92
N MET A 155 4.99 -17.44 3.09
CA MET A 155 5.47 -16.08 2.86
C MET A 155 6.55 -15.68 3.88
N TYR A 156 6.47 -16.16 5.12
CA TYR A 156 7.50 -15.97 6.15
C TYR A 156 8.83 -16.57 5.70
N LEU A 157 8.84 -17.84 5.28
CA LEU A 157 10.07 -18.52 4.86
C LEU A 157 10.71 -17.85 3.64
N ILE A 158 9.90 -17.41 2.67
CA ILE A 158 10.40 -16.69 1.50
C ILE A 158 10.99 -15.33 1.91
N MET A 159 10.32 -14.61 2.81
CA MET A 159 10.80 -13.32 3.32
C MET A 159 12.12 -13.47 4.08
N ASP A 160 12.19 -14.46 4.98
CA ASP A 160 13.38 -14.78 5.76
C ASP A 160 14.56 -15.12 4.86
N ALA A 161 14.37 -16.03 3.89
CA ALA A 161 15.40 -16.37 2.92
C ALA A 161 15.85 -15.17 2.05
N ALA A 162 14.91 -14.28 1.68
CA ALA A 162 15.24 -13.12 0.87
C ALA A 162 16.01 -12.05 1.64
N LEU A 163 15.73 -11.87 2.94
CA LEU A 163 16.43 -10.90 3.80
C LEU A 163 17.76 -11.43 4.31
N SER A 164 17.95 -12.74 4.41
CA SER A 164 19.26 -13.37 4.68
C SER A 164 20.20 -13.41 3.47
N ALA A 165 19.74 -12.99 2.28
CA ALA A 165 20.60 -12.94 1.10
C ALA A 165 21.71 -11.88 1.28
N PRO A 166 22.94 -12.14 0.79
CA PRO A 166 24.03 -11.16 0.92
C PRO A 166 23.66 -9.85 0.22
N PRO A 167 24.08 -8.70 0.77
CA PRO A 167 23.86 -7.42 0.12
C PRO A 167 24.56 -7.40 -1.26
N PRO A 168 24.01 -6.67 -2.24
CA PRO A 168 24.64 -6.54 -3.53
C PRO A 168 26.00 -5.84 -3.41
N GLU A 169 26.91 -6.13 -4.34
CA GLU A 169 28.20 -5.46 -4.38
C GLU A 169 28.04 -3.95 -4.59
N ASN A 170 28.76 -3.13 -3.80
CA ASN A 170 28.62 -1.67 -3.79
C ASN A 170 28.79 -1.03 -5.17
N HIS A 171 29.63 -1.63 -6.02
CA HIS A 171 29.90 -1.11 -7.36
C HIS A 171 28.68 -1.25 -8.30
N LEU A 172 27.70 -2.12 -8.03
CA LEU A 172 26.49 -2.32 -8.84
C LEU A 172 25.37 -1.30 -8.50
N ILE A 173 25.42 -0.75 -7.29
CA ILE A 173 24.40 0.15 -6.74
C ILE A 173 24.94 1.58 -6.57
N THR A 174 25.90 2.03 -7.38
CA THR A 174 26.37 3.43 -7.31
C THR A 174 25.28 4.41 -7.75
N ARG A 175 25.43 5.68 -7.38
CA ARG A 175 24.46 6.72 -7.74
C ARG A 175 24.40 6.99 -9.24
N GLU A 176 25.54 6.92 -9.94
CA GLU A 176 25.54 7.09 -11.40
C GLU A 176 24.72 5.97 -12.07
N LYS A 177 24.81 4.76 -11.53
CA LYS A 177 24.06 3.58 -11.98
C LYS A 177 22.58 3.59 -11.60
N GLN A 178 22.06 4.64 -10.94
CA GLN A 178 20.62 4.89 -10.76
C GLN A 178 20.01 5.69 -11.93
N THR A 179 20.79 6.05 -12.95
CA THR A 179 20.35 6.93 -14.04
C THR A 179 19.10 6.43 -14.81
N LEU A 180 18.19 7.37 -15.10
CA LEU A 180 17.06 7.19 -16.02
C LEU A 180 17.43 7.46 -17.48
N PHE A 181 18.42 8.33 -17.73
CA PHE A 181 18.66 8.86 -19.08
C PHE A 181 19.97 8.35 -19.70
N LYS A 182 21.01 8.15 -18.88
CA LYS A 182 22.35 7.75 -19.36
C LYS A 182 22.51 6.22 -19.39
N LEU A 183 21.53 5.51 -19.95
CA LEU A 183 21.52 4.04 -19.98
C LEU A 183 22.68 3.45 -20.80
N SER A 184 23.19 4.20 -21.77
CA SER A 184 24.38 3.83 -22.55
C SER A 184 25.65 3.69 -21.72
N ASN A 185 25.69 4.27 -20.52
CA ASN A 185 26.84 4.21 -19.63
C ASN A 185 26.85 2.95 -18.76
N LEU A 186 25.83 2.11 -18.86
CA LEU A 186 25.69 0.89 -18.07
C LEU A 186 26.32 -0.29 -18.81
N SER A 187 27.09 -1.09 -18.08
CA SER A 187 27.62 -2.34 -18.62
C SER A 187 26.49 -3.38 -18.79
N PRO A 188 26.72 -4.47 -19.54
CA PRO A 188 25.78 -5.59 -19.58
C PRO A 188 25.49 -6.19 -18.20
N GLU A 189 26.49 -6.20 -17.32
CA GLU A 189 26.35 -6.62 -15.92
C GLU A 189 25.42 -5.69 -15.14
N ASP A 190 25.55 -4.37 -15.31
CA ASP A 190 24.67 -3.39 -14.68
C ASP A 190 23.22 -3.56 -15.13
N LEU A 191 23.01 -3.83 -16.43
CA LEU A 191 21.69 -4.08 -17.00
C LEU A 191 21.08 -5.39 -16.47
N ALA A 192 21.89 -6.45 -16.37
CA ALA A 192 21.47 -7.70 -15.78
C ALA A 192 21.10 -7.52 -14.29
N PHE A 193 21.95 -6.85 -13.52
CA PHE A 193 21.69 -6.55 -12.11
C PHE A 193 20.43 -5.71 -11.93
N ARG A 194 20.21 -4.68 -12.77
CA ARG A 194 18.96 -3.91 -12.76
C ARG A 194 17.73 -4.78 -13.01
N LEU A 195 17.80 -5.68 -13.99
CA LEU A 195 16.68 -6.57 -14.32
C LEU A 195 16.38 -7.53 -13.15
N PHE A 196 17.36 -8.29 -12.68
CA PHE A 196 17.17 -9.28 -11.62
C PHE A 196 16.90 -8.64 -10.26
N GLY A 197 17.58 -7.54 -9.93
CA GLY A 197 17.33 -6.75 -8.72
C GLY A 197 15.92 -6.17 -8.70
N THR A 198 15.40 -5.74 -9.86
CA THR A 198 14.00 -5.33 -10.00
C THR A 198 13.05 -6.50 -9.72
N LEU A 199 13.27 -7.66 -10.34
CA LEU A 199 12.44 -8.85 -10.10
C LEU A 199 12.45 -9.25 -8.62
N GLY A 200 13.62 -9.24 -7.97
CA GLY A 200 13.78 -9.49 -6.55
C GLY A 200 13.01 -8.49 -5.68
N TYR A 201 13.17 -7.19 -5.96
CA TYR A 201 12.47 -6.12 -5.24
C TYR A 201 10.94 -6.28 -5.30
N TRP A 202 10.40 -6.55 -6.49
CA TRP A 202 8.96 -6.76 -6.67
C TRP A 202 8.46 -8.04 -6.01
N LEU A 203 9.26 -9.12 -6.03
CA LEU A 203 8.94 -10.37 -5.35
C LEU A 203 8.90 -10.17 -3.83
N VAL A 204 9.93 -9.56 -3.23
CA VAL A 204 9.99 -9.28 -1.78
C VAL A 204 8.82 -8.39 -1.36
N THR A 205 8.55 -7.32 -2.12
CA THR A 205 7.41 -6.42 -1.84
C THR A 205 6.07 -7.14 -1.97
N TYR A 206 5.93 -8.05 -2.93
CA TYR A 206 4.73 -8.88 -3.07
C TYR A 206 4.54 -9.83 -1.88
N VAL A 207 5.60 -10.52 -1.47
CA VAL A 207 5.60 -11.43 -0.31
C VAL A 207 5.27 -10.66 0.98
N CYS A 208 5.90 -9.50 1.20
CA CYS A 208 5.62 -8.59 2.31
C CYS A 208 4.13 -8.24 2.41
N ASN A 209 3.56 -7.74 1.32
CA ASN A 209 2.15 -7.34 1.26
C ASN A 209 1.21 -8.52 1.57
N ARG A 210 1.53 -9.71 1.07
CA ARG A 210 0.74 -10.92 1.32
C ARG A 210 0.87 -11.43 2.74
N LEU A 211 2.09 -11.40 3.30
CA LEU A 211 2.35 -11.77 4.68
C LEU A 211 1.55 -10.87 5.63
N ASN A 212 1.66 -9.55 5.49
CA ASN A 212 0.90 -8.59 6.30
C ASN A 212 -0.62 -8.83 6.20
N HIS A 213 -1.12 -8.99 4.98
CA HIS A 213 -2.54 -9.27 4.76
C HIS A 213 -2.99 -10.61 5.37
N ALA A 214 -2.18 -11.66 5.26
CA ALA A 214 -2.49 -12.98 5.80
C ALA A 214 -2.43 -12.99 7.33
N CYS A 215 -1.44 -12.33 7.95
CA CYS A 215 -1.36 -12.14 9.39
C CYS A 215 -2.59 -11.41 9.92
N ALA A 216 -2.98 -10.29 9.29
CA ALA A 216 -4.18 -9.54 9.67
C ALA A 216 -5.45 -10.41 9.55
N ALA A 217 -5.54 -11.24 8.50
CA ALA A 217 -6.63 -12.19 8.31
C ALA A 217 -6.68 -13.24 9.42
N VAL A 218 -5.54 -13.88 9.73
CA VAL A 218 -5.45 -14.91 10.78
C VAL A 218 -5.87 -14.33 12.12
N VAL A 219 -5.35 -13.17 12.51
CA VAL A 219 -5.70 -12.53 13.78
C VAL A 219 -7.20 -12.24 13.81
N SER A 220 -7.71 -11.48 12.85
CA SER A 220 -9.11 -11.04 12.82
C SER A 220 -10.11 -12.20 12.75
N LEU A 221 -9.83 -13.22 11.92
CA LEU A 221 -10.65 -14.41 11.83
C LEU A 221 -10.50 -15.32 13.05
N SER A 222 -9.43 -15.27 13.83
CA SER A 222 -9.30 -16.10 15.03
C SER A 222 -10.17 -15.57 16.17
N ILE A 223 -10.17 -14.25 16.37
CA ILE A 223 -10.97 -13.59 17.42
C ILE A 223 -12.40 -13.23 16.97
N GLY A 224 -12.77 -13.52 15.73
CA GLY A 224 -14.14 -13.34 15.22
C GLY A 224 -14.52 -11.90 14.89
N LEU A 225 -13.54 -11.03 14.63
CA LEU A 225 -13.77 -9.63 14.26
C LEU A 225 -14.26 -9.45 12.82
N SER A 226 -14.06 -10.45 11.97
CA SER A 226 -14.41 -10.41 10.54
C SER A 226 -14.94 -11.75 10.07
N GLN A 227 -15.64 -11.70 8.93
CA GLN A 227 -16.12 -12.87 8.22
C GLN A 227 -15.21 -13.20 7.03
N PRO A 228 -15.25 -14.43 6.50
CA PRO A 228 -14.43 -14.81 5.35
C PRO A 228 -14.59 -13.90 4.13
N GLU A 229 -15.76 -13.29 3.94
CA GLU A 229 -16.06 -12.40 2.83
C GLU A 229 -15.34 -11.05 2.93
N ASP A 230 -14.85 -10.68 4.13
CA ASP A 230 -14.11 -9.45 4.41
C ASP A 230 -12.63 -9.54 4.00
N TRP A 231 -12.16 -10.73 3.62
CA TRP A 231 -10.76 -11.00 3.23
C TRP A 231 -10.62 -11.34 1.75
N PRO A 232 -10.94 -10.38 0.88
CA PRO A 232 -10.85 -10.58 -0.55
C PRO A 232 -9.41 -10.81 -1.03
N HIS A 233 -9.23 -11.40 -2.21
CA HIS A 233 -7.90 -11.57 -2.79
C HIS A 233 -7.20 -10.21 -2.96
N LEU A 234 -5.97 -10.11 -2.45
CA LEU A 234 -5.18 -8.88 -2.47
C LEU A 234 -4.79 -8.48 -3.90
N ASN A 235 -4.42 -9.47 -4.71
CA ASN A 235 -3.96 -9.28 -6.08
C ASN A 235 -4.98 -9.80 -7.09
N GLY A 236 -5.03 -9.18 -8.27
CA GLY A 236 -5.82 -9.68 -9.39
C GLY A 236 -5.07 -10.67 -10.27
N SER A 237 -5.51 -10.81 -11.52
CA SER A 237 -4.92 -11.77 -12.45
C SER A 237 -3.60 -11.24 -13.05
N ILE A 238 -2.56 -12.08 -13.03
CA ILE A 238 -1.26 -11.84 -13.70
C ILE A 238 -1.45 -11.63 -15.22
N SER A 239 -2.52 -12.17 -15.80
CA SER A 239 -2.86 -11.97 -17.22
C SER A 239 -3.13 -10.50 -17.59
N ALA A 240 -3.31 -9.62 -16.59
CA ALA A 240 -3.46 -8.18 -16.79
C ALA A 240 -2.13 -7.40 -16.83
N CYS A 241 -1.00 -8.02 -16.49
CA CYS A 241 0.30 -7.37 -16.34
C CYS A 241 1.07 -7.15 -17.65
N TYR A 242 0.39 -7.15 -18.80
CA TYR A 242 0.99 -6.77 -20.10
C TYR A 242 0.85 -5.27 -20.39
N THR A 243 0.42 -4.49 -19.41
CA THR A 243 0.36 -3.02 -19.46
C THR A 243 0.71 -2.46 -18.08
N VAL A 244 1.38 -1.31 -18.01
CA VAL A 244 1.69 -0.64 -16.74
C VAL A 244 0.39 -0.27 -16.03
N ARG A 245 -0.61 0.19 -16.79
CA ARG A 245 -1.95 0.47 -16.28
C ARG A 245 -2.63 -0.78 -15.72
N GLY A 246 -2.46 -1.93 -16.38
CA GLY A 246 -3.00 -3.21 -15.94
C GLY A 246 -2.30 -3.76 -14.70
N PHE A 247 -0.98 -3.63 -14.62
CA PHE A 247 -0.20 -4.00 -13.44
C PHE A 247 -0.73 -3.28 -12.20
N TRP A 248 -0.74 -1.94 -12.18
CA TRP A 248 -1.22 -1.16 -11.04
C TRP A 248 -2.73 -1.20 -10.83
N GLY A 249 -3.50 -1.16 -11.93
CA GLY A 249 -4.95 -1.00 -11.88
C GLY A 249 -5.74 -2.29 -11.70
N LYS A 250 -5.13 -3.46 -11.90
CA LYS A 250 -5.82 -4.76 -11.84
C LYS A 250 -5.07 -5.81 -11.03
N PHE A 251 -3.73 -5.87 -11.08
CA PHE A 251 -2.96 -6.93 -10.45
C PHE A 251 -2.39 -6.56 -9.08
N TRP A 252 -1.63 -5.47 -9.01
CA TRP A 252 -0.90 -5.05 -7.81
C TRP A 252 -1.86 -4.70 -6.68
N HIS A 253 -1.48 -4.94 -5.42
CA HIS A 253 -2.35 -4.95 -4.22
C HIS A 253 -3.54 -3.95 -4.28
N GLN A 254 -4.78 -4.48 -4.32
CA GLN A 254 -5.99 -3.66 -4.54
C GLN A 254 -6.53 -2.99 -3.26
N LEU A 255 -5.76 -3.05 -2.18
CA LEU A 255 -6.14 -2.62 -0.84
C LEU A 255 -6.37 -1.11 -0.77
N TYR A 256 -5.44 -0.32 -1.31
CA TYR A 256 -5.48 1.15 -1.27
C TYR A 256 -6.08 1.79 -2.53
N ARG A 257 -6.70 0.99 -3.42
CA ARG A 257 -7.24 1.48 -4.70
C ARG A 257 -8.23 2.62 -4.49
N LYS A 258 -9.15 2.47 -3.54
CA LYS A 258 -10.16 3.49 -3.24
C LYS A 258 -9.54 4.73 -2.61
N THR A 259 -8.63 4.53 -1.66
CA THR A 259 -7.87 5.59 -0.99
C THR A 259 -7.18 6.52 -1.98
N PHE A 260 -6.30 5.99 -2.83
CA PHE A 260 -5.49 6.84 -3.70
C PHE A 260 -6.28 7.43 -4.85
N THR A 261 -7.24 6.69 -5.43
CA THR A 261 -8.09 7.26 -6.49
C THR A 261 -9.03 8.34 -5.95
N GLY A 262 -9.54 8.19 -4.72
CA GLY A 262 -10.30 9.24 -4.04
C GLY A 262 -9.47 10.49 -3.81
N LEU A 263 -8.25 10.34 -3.27
CA LEU A 263 -7.33 11.47 -3.06
C LEU A 263 -6.93 12.14 -4.38
N GLY A 264 -6.67 11.36 -5.44
CA GLY A 264 -6.39 11.87 -6.77
C GLY A 264 -7.56 12.58 -7.44
N ASP A 265 -8.80 12.26 -7.05
CA ASP A 265 -10.02 12.89 -7.51
C ASP A 265 -10.28 14.25 -6.85
N PHE A 266 -9.75 14.49 -5.64
CA PHE A 266 -10.04 15.68 -4.84
C PHE A 266 -9.72 17.00 -5.54
N VAL A 267 -8.47 17.22 -5.95
CA VAL A 267 -8.05 18.48 -6.59
C VAL A 267 -8.80 18.72 -7.90
N PRO A 268 -8.90 17.75 -8.83
CA PRO A 268 -9.67 17.90 -10.06
C PRO A 268 -11.15 18.17 -9.84
N ASP A 269 -11.81 17.54 -8.86
CA ASP A 269 -13.25 17.72 -8.64
C ASP A 269 -13.60 18.96 -7.81
N ARG A 270 -12.80 19.28 -6.79
CA ARG A 270 -13.16 20.27 -5.76
C ARG A 270 -12.44 21.60 -5.90
N LEU A 271 -11.21 21.60 -6.39
CA LEU A 271 -10.41 22.84 -6.51
C LEU A 271 -10.44 23.38 -7.93
N LEU A 272 -10.18 22.51 -8.92
CA LEU A 272 -10.07 22.91 -10.32
C LEU A 272 -11.37 22.72 -11.13
N CYS A 273 -12.35 22.00 -10.59
CA CYS A 273 -13.64 21.71 -11.23
C CYS A 273 -13.49 21.17 -12.67
N LEU A 274 -12.50 20.32 -12.93
CA LEU A 274 -12.20 19.79 -14.24
C LEU A 274 -13.30 18.86 -14.74
N ARG A 275 -13.83 19.12 -15.94
CA ARG A 275 -14.84 18.28 -16.59
C ARG A 275 -14.33 16.84 -16.75
N ARG A 276 -15.01 15.89 -16.10
CA ARG A 276 -14.74 14.45 -16.24
C ARG A 276 -14.89 14.01 -17.70
N GLY A 277 -14.03 13.09 -18.13
CA GLY A 277 -13.96 12.60 -19.51
C GLY A 277 -12.95 13.34 -20.40
N THR A 278 -12.47 14.52 -19.99
CA THR A 278 -11.38 15.21 -20.69
C THR A 278 -10.02 14.56 -20.41
N LEU A 279 -9.06 14.71 -21.34
CA LEU A 279 -7.68 14.22 -21.15
C LEU A 279 -7.00 14.89 -19.96
N LEU A 280 -7.19 16.21 -19.79
CA LEU A 280 -6.67 16.96 -18.65
C LEU A 280 -7.18 16.35 -17.34
N SER A 281 -8.50 16.16 -17.20
CA SER A 281 -9.07 15.54 -15.99
C SER A 281 -8.53 14.13 -15.76
N ARG A 282 -8.40 13.30 -16.80
CA ARG A 282 -7.87 11.93 -16.70
C ARG A 282 -6.44 11.91 -16.17
N TYR A 283 -5.54 12.69 -16.76
CA TYR A 283 -4.13 12.65 -16.41
C TYR A 283 -3.84 13.39 -15.11
N THR A 284 -4.50 14.52 -14.81
CA THR A 284 -4.35 15.16 -13.48
C THR A 284 -4.71 14.18 -12.35
N ARG A 285 -5.83 13.44 -12.47
CA ARG A 285 -6.21 12.41 -11.48
C ARG A 285 -5.18 11.30 -11.38
N LEU A 286 -4.66 10.83 -12.52
CA LEU A 286 -3.65 9.78 -12.57
C LEU A 286 -2.37 10.19 -11.84
N PHE A 287 -1.82 11.37 -12.17
CA PHE A 287 -0.60 11.88 -11.56
C PHE A 287 -0.79 12.13 -10.05
N LEU A 288 -1.91 12.72 -9.63
CA LEU A 288 -2.19 12.93 -8.20
C LEU A 288 -2.39 11.63 -7.44
N THR A 289 -3.02 10.61 -8.05
CA THR A 289 -3.18 9.27 -7.45
C THR A 289 -1.80 8.65 -7.15
N PHE A 290 -0.88 8.72 -8.11
CA PHE A 290 0.47 8.19 -7.93
C PHE A 290 1.32 9.05 -7.00
N LEU A 291 1.18 10.38 -7.03
CA LEU A 291 1.85 11.27 -6.07
C LEU A 291 1.42 10.96 -4.64
N ALA A 292 0.12 10.77 -4.38
CA ALA A 292 -0.38 10.36 -3.07
C ALA A 292 0.20 9.00 -2.62
N SER A 293 0.38 8.06 -3.55
CA SER A 293 1.07 6.79 -3.29
C SER A 293 2.56 6.99 -2.97
N GLY A 294 3.23 7.94 -3.64
CA GLY A 294 4.62 8.30 -3.36
C GLY A 294 4.82 8.91 -2.00
N LEU A 295 3.97 9.87 -1.62
CA LEU A 295 4.00 10.52 -0.31
C LEU A 295 3.82 9.52 0.84
N LEU A 296 3.00 8.47 0.65
CA LEU A 296 2.90 7.38 1.62
C LEU A 296 4.27 6.71 1.88
N HIS A 297 5.08 6.54 0.84
CA HIS A 297 6.38 5.86 0.93
C HIS A 297 7.53 6.79 1.34
N HIS A 298 7.26 8.08 1.56
CA HIS A 298 8.27 9.06 1.97
C HIS A 298 8.96 8.68 3.29
N CYS A 299 8.19 8.09 4.22
CA CYS A 299 8.70 7.69 5.53
C CYS A 299 9.86 6.69 5.46
N ILE A 300 9.95 5.90 4.38
CA ILE A 300 11.05 4.96 4.16
C ILE A 300 12.38 5.70 4.09
N GLY A 301 12.43 6.82 3.36
CA GLY A 301 13.67 7.59 3.22
C GLY A 301 14.18 8.14 4.55
N HIS A 302 13.28 8.57 5.43
CA HIS A 302 13.65 9.03 6.77
C HIS A 302 14.12 7.87 7.66
N LEU A 303 13.34 6.78 7.72
CA LEU A 303 13.66 5.63 8.58
C LEU A 303 14.95 4.91 8.17
N TYR A 304 15.26 4.93 6.87
CA TYR A 304 16.50 4.37 6.34
C TYR A 304 17.61 5.42 6.18
N SER A 305 17.37 6.66 6.61
CA SER A 305 18.35 7.75 6.55
C SER A 305 18.97 7.90 5.15
N PHE A 306 18.11 7.92 4.13
CA PHE A 306 18.53 8.19 2.75
C PHE A 306 19.28 9.52 2.69
N ALA A 307 20.18 9.62 1.72
CA ALA A 307 20.88 10.87 1.49
C ALA A 307 19.91 11.99 1.06
N ALA A 308 20.32 13.24 1.30
CA ALA A 308 19.48 14.42 1.05
C ALA A 308 19.00 14.54 -0.40
N ASP A 309 19.81 14.12 -1.38
CA ASP A 309 19.45 14.10 -2.80
C ASP A 309 18.54 12.92 -3.20
N GLU A 310 18.35 11.96 -2.30
CA GLU A 310 17.51 10.76 -2.49
C GLU A 310 16.22 10.82 -1.66
N THR A 311 15.99 11.90 -0.92
CA THR A 311 14.84 12.08 -0.03
C THR A 311 13.49 11.88 -0.74
N PHE A 312 13.38 12.26 -2.02
CA PHE A 312 12.16 12.13 -2.83
C PHE A 312 12.16 10.96 -3.82
N ALA A 313 13.03 9.96 -3.60
CA ALA A 313 13.17 8.81 -4.49
C ALA A 313 11.85 8.06 -4.72
N SER A 314 11.07 7.85 -3.66
CA SER A 314 9.76 7.19 -3.73
C SER A 314 8.77 7.96 -4.61
N GLU A 315 8.62 9.27 -4.40
CA GLU A 315 7.71 10.13 -5.14
C GLU A 315 8.05 10.14 -6.63
N TRP A 316 9.34 10.27 -6.96
CA TRP A 316 9.79 10.20 -8.34
C TRP A 316 9.45 8.86 -8.98
N PHE A 317 9.71 7.75 -8.28
CA PHE A 317 9.35 6.42 -8.77
C PHE A 317 7.85 6.28 -9.06
N TYR A 318 6.98 6.72 -8.14
CA TYR A 318 5.53 6.61 -8.33
C TYR A 318 5.00 7.56 -9.41
N VAL A 319 5.50 8.80 -9.49
CA VAL A 319 5.13 9.73 -10.58
C VAL A 319 5.56 9.19 -11.95
N LEU A 320 6.71 8.53 -12.05
CA LEU A 320 7.13 7.86 -13.29
C LEU A 320 6.11 6.83 -13.76
N GLN A 321 5.41 6.12 -12.86
CA GLN A 321 4.36 5.18 -13.24
C GLN A 321 3.21 5.86 -13.99
N ALA A 322 2.82 7.07 -13.58
CA ALA A 322 1.83 7.87 -14.30
C ALA A 322 2.33 8.28 -15.69
N VAL A 323 3.62 8.63 -15.82
CA VAL A 323 4.27 8.92 -17.10
C VAL A 323 4.25 7.69 -18.02
N GLY A 324 4.65 6.53 -17.50
CA GLY A 324 4.63 5.26 -18.25
C GLY A 324 3.24 4.89 -18.75
N ILE A 325 2.21 5.11 -17.92
CA ILE A 325 0.82 4.90 -18.31
C ILE A 325 0.35 5.91 -19.37
N ALA A 326 0.73 7.18 -19.26
CA ALA A 326 0.37 8.18 -20.26
C ALA A 326 1.03 7.91 -21.62
N PHE A 327 2.30 7.49 -21.61
CA PHE A 327 3.02 7.05 -22.80
C PHE A 327 2.36 5.79 -23.41
N GLU A 328 2.06 4.79 -22.59
CA GLU A 328 1.37 3.57 -23.01
C GLU A 328 -0.01 3.88 -23.64
N ASP A 329 -0.81 4.76 -23.05
CA ASP A 329 -2.08 5.22 -23.61
C ASP A 329 -1.87 5.89 -24.99
N ALA A 330 -0.83 6.71 -25.16
CA ALA A 330 -0.52 7.38 -26.41
C ALA A 330 -0.13 6.37 -27.52
N VAL A 331 0.71 5.38 -27.21
CA VAL A 331 1.08 4.31 -28.14
C VAL A 331 -0.15 3.47 -28.53
N GLN A 332 -1.03 3.16 -27.58
CA GLN A 332 -2.28 2.46 -27.87
C GLN A 332 -3.22 3.28 -28.76
N ALA A 333 -3.31 4.59 -28.55
CA ALA A 333 -4.07 5.49 -29.42
C ALA A 333 -3.51 5.51 -30.85
N MET A 334 -2.19 5.62 -31.01
CA MET A 334 -1.54 5.62 -32.33
C MET A 334 -1.69 4.29 -33.08
N THR A 335 -1.76 3.17 -32.36
CA THR A 335 -1.87 1.83 -32.95
C THR A 335 -3.31 1.33 -33.05
N THR A 336 -4.32 2.16 -32.73
CA THR A 336 -5.73 1.73 -32.68
C THR A 336 -6.26 1.22 -34.03
N HIS A 337 -5.76 1.76 -35.14
CA HIS A 337 -6.15 1.34 -36.50
C HIS A 337 -5.29 0.20 -37.08
N VAL A 338 -4.25 -0.24 -36.37
CA VAL A 338 -3.38 -1.33 -36.81
C VAL A 338 -3.90 -2.65 -36.25
N HIS A 339 -4.17 -3.62 -37.11
CA HIS A 339 -4.55 -4.96 -36.66
C HIS A 339 -3.34 -5.70 -36.10
N ILE A 340 -3.22 -5.71 -34.78
CA ILE A 340 -2.20 -6.47 -34.04
C ILE A 340 -2.90 -7.62 -33.33
N PRO A 341 -2.53 -8.89 -33.61
CA PRO A 341 -3.08 -10.04 -32.88
C PRO A 341 -2.91 -9.88 -31.37
N ILE A 342 -3.93 -10.29 -30.60
CA ILE A 342 -3.93 -10.10 -29.14
C ILE A 342 -2.75 -10.81 -28.44
N SER A 343 -2.30 -11.95 -28.99
CA SER A 343 -1.12 -12.67 -28.51
C SER A 343 0.14 -11.82 -28.64
N VAL A 344 0.37 -11.23 -29.81
CA VAL A 344 1.50 -10.34 -30.09
C VAL A 344 1.42 -9.10 -29.18
N ARG A 345 0.25 -8.48 -29.08
CA ARG A 345 0.03 -7.31 -28.19
C ARG A 345 0.36 -7.64 -26.73
N ARG A 346 0.01 -8.84 -26.25
CA ARG A 346 0.36 -9.29 -24.89
C ARG A 346 1.85 -9.53 -24.72
N VAL A 347 2.50 -10.22 -25.64
CA VAL A 347 3.95 -10.48 -25.57
C VAL A 347 4.72 -9.16 -25.55
N VAL A 348 4.45 -8.26 -26.51
CA VAL A 348 5.05 -6.92 -26.56
C VAL A 348 4.76 -6.15 -25.27
N GLY A 349 3.53 -6.23 -24.77
CA GLY A 349 3.12 -5.58 -23.53
C GLY A 349 3.86 -6.10 -22.29
N TYR A 350 4.07 -7.41 -22.17
CA TYR A 350 4.85 -7.98 -21.07
C TYR A 350 6.32 -7.55 -21.11
N VAL A 351 6.92 -7.56 -22.30
CA VAL A 351 8.29 -7.05 -22.49
C VAL A 351 8.37 -5.56 -22.14
N TRP A 352 7.40 -4.76 -22.58
CA TRP A 352 7.28 -3.34 -22.22
C TRP A 352 7.21 -3.13 -20.71
N VAL A 353 6.31 -3.82 -20.00
CA VAL A 353 6.17 -3.69 -18.55
C VAL A 353 7.47 -4.09 -17.85
N LEU A 354 8.10 -5.19 -18.26
CA LEU A 354 9.36 -5.63 -17.67
C LEU A 354 10.46 -4.58 -17.87
N MET A 355 10.66 -4.09 -19.10
CA MET A 355 11.64 -3.05 -19.40
C MET A 355 11.35 -1.77 -18.62
N PHE A 356 10.09 -1.32 -18.57
CA PHE A 356 9.70 -0.11 -17.88
C PHE A 356 9.92 -0.19 -16.36
N LEU A 357 9.60 -1.33 -15.74
CA LEU A 357 9.86 -1.54 -14.33
C LEU A 357 11.36 -1.66 -14.05
N SER A 358 12.13 -2.39 -14.87
CA SER A 358 13.59 -2.46 -14.73
C SER A 358 14.29 -1.13 -14.93
N TRP A 359 13.68 -0.23 -15.70
CA TRP A 359 14.15 1.14 -15.89
C TRP A 359 13.83 2.05 -14.70
N SER A 360 12.62 1.96 -14.14
CA SER A 360 12.13 2.88 -13.10
C SER A 360 12.42 2.44 -11.66
N THR A 361 12.36 1.14 -11.36
CA THR A 361 12.55 0.60 -9.99
C THR A 361 13.89 0.98 -9.33
N PRO A 362 15.04 1.05 -10.03
CA PRO A 362 16.30 1.49 -9.42
C PRO A 362 16.20 2.84 -8.69
N ILE A 363 15.29 3.72 -9.10
CA ILE A 363 15.09 5.04 -8.47
C ILE A 363 14.72 4.91 -6.99
N CYS A 364 13.88 3.94 -6.63
CA CYS A 364 13.49 3.72 -5.24
C CYS A 364 14.26 2.57 -4.58
N SER A 365 14.68 1.54 -5.34
CA SER A 365 15.30 0.35 -4.75
C SER A 365 16.79 0.54 -4.43
N TYR A 366 17.54 1.28 -5.24
CA TYR A 366 18.99 1.46 -5.01
C TYR A 366 19.29 2.26 -3.74
N PRO A 367 18.56 3.36 -3.43
CA PRO A 367 18.70 4.02 -2.13
C PRO A 367 18.52 3.05 -0.97
N SER A 368 17.49 2.20 -0.99
CA SER A 368 17.29 1.17 0.04
C SER A 368 18.42 0.15 0.11
N MET A 369 18.93 -0.31 -1.04
CA MET A 369 20.03 -1.28 -1.09
C MET A 369 21.35 -0.73 -0.54
N ARG A 370 21.56 0.59 -0.56
CA ARG A 370 22.78 1.25 -0.05
C ARG A 370 22.80 1.46 1.46
N VAL A 371 21.68 1.30 2.15
CA VAL A 371 21.54 1.61 3.59
C VAL A 371 22.25 0.60 4.48
N GLY A 372 22.72 -0.52 3.92
CA GLY A 372 23.40 -1.57 4.67
C GLY A 372 22.40 -2.47 5.39
N ASP A 373 22.77 -2.96 6.58
CA ASP A 373 21.91 -3.84 7.37
C ASP A 373 20.73 -3.08 7.99
N ILE A 374 19.53 -3.32 7.45
CA ILE A 374 18.25 -2.78 7.95
C ILE A 374 17.61 -3.69 9.00
N GLY A 375 18.28 -4.79 9.35
CA GLY A 375 17.81 -5.85 10.25
C GLY A 375 16.70 -6.71 9.66
N GLN A 376 16.31 -7.72 10.42
CA GLN A 376 15.24 -8.64 10.04
C GLN A 376 13.87 -7.96 10.08
N MET A 377 13.03 -8.28 9.10
CA MET A 377 11.62 -7.83 9.07
C MET A 377 10.72 -8.76 9.89
N VAL A 378 11.05 -10.05 9.94
CA VAL A 378 10.33 -11.07 10.71
C VAL A 378 10.85 -11.14 12.15
N PRO A 379 10.06 -11.61 13.13
CA PRO A 379 10.46 -11.62 14.53
C PRO A 379 11.70 -12.47 14.84
N PHE A 380 11.96 -13.54 14.07
CA PHE A 380 13.16 -14.35 14.22
C PHE A 380 13.54 -15.04 12.89
N SER A 381 14.82 -15.09 12.55
CA SER A 381 15.24 -15.86 11.37
C SER A 381 15.30 -17.36 11.68
N LEU A 382 14.75 -18.16 10.77
CA LEU A 382 14.93 -19.60 10.73
C LEU A 382 16.10 -19.98 9.83
N VAL A 383 16.30 -19.26 8.72
CA VAL A 383 17.39 -19.49 7.77
C VAL A 383 18.75 -19.24 8.40
N ASP A 384 18.93 -18.13 9.13
CA ASP A 384 20.22 -17.82 9.77
C ASP A 384 20.63 -18.90 10.79
N ARG A 385 19.66 -19.57 11.43
CA ARG A 385 19.92 -20.68 12.36
C ARG A 385 20.44 -21.94 11.68
N PHE A 386 20.08 -22.16 10.41
CA PHE A 386 20.56 -23.29 9.62
C PHE A 386 21.84 -22.98 8.84
N VAL A 387 22.10 -21.71 8.52
CA VAL A 387 23.31 -21.28 7.81
C VAL A 387 24.51 -21.14 8.77
N GLN A 388 24.26 -20.86 10.05
CA GLN A 388 25.30 -20.76 11.09
C GLN A 388 25.58 -22.08 11.85
N SER A 389 24.80 -23.14 11.58
CA SER A 389 25.02 -24.50 12.10
C SER A 389 25.82 -25.34 11.12
#